data_AF-A0A286D7W9-F1
#
_entry.id   AF-A0A286D7W9-F1
#
_cell.length_a   1.000
_cell.length_b   1.000
_cell.length_c   1.000
_cell.angle_alpha   90.00
_cell.angle_beta   90.00
_cell.angle_gamma   90.00
#
_symmetry.space_group_name_H-M   'P 1'
#
loop_
_entity.id
_entity.type
_entity.pdbx_description
1 polymer ?
#
loop_
_entity_poly.entity_id
_entity_poly.type
_entity_poly.pdbx_seq_one_letter_code
_entity_poly.pdbx_strand_id
1 'polypeptide(L)'
;MAGSLFHPYCGPRNSRSRYPCCPRKFVREEAGSYPLKVRASIDGISLAPGPMFTAAGGFDHFIRLNFGHPLSPVVRSSLKRIGALARERVV
;
A
#
# COMPACT_ATOMS: atom_id res chain seq x y z
N MET A 1 -24.23 1.87 30.03
CA MET A 1 -23.72 3.25 29.81
C MET A 1 -22.29 3.16 29.31
N ALA A 2 -22.09 3.08 27.99
CA ALA A 2 -20.77 3.13 27.35
C ALA A 2 -20.79 4.34 26.43
N GLY A 3 -19.99 5.35 26.80
CA GLY A 3 -19.95 6.65 26.15
C GLY A 3 -19.56 6.54 24.68
N SER A 4 -20.36 7.20 23.84
CA SER A 4 -20.02 7.43 22.44
C SER A 4 -18.82 8.36 22.37
N LEU A 5 -17.68 7.86 21.91
CA LEU A 5 -16.66 8.72 21.30
C LEU A 5 -17.16 9.10 19.91
N PHE A 6 -18.10 10.05 19.88
CA PHE A 6 -18.52 10.77 18.68
C PHE A 6 -17.30 11.57 18.20
N HIS A 7 -16.66 11.11 17.12
CA HIS A 7 -15.74 11.97 16.39
C HIS A 7 -16.56 13.12 15.79
N PRO A 8 -16.24 14.41 16.05
CA PRO A 8 -17.09 15.55 15.74
C PRO A 8 -17.32 15.82 14.23
N TYR A 9 -16.78 14.98 13.34
CA TYR A 9 -16.90 15.10 11.88
C TYR A 9 -17.68 13.97 11.20
N CYS A 10 -18.25 13.01 11.95
CA CYS A 10 -19.00 11.90 11.33
C CYS A 10 -20.50 12.23 11.26
N GLY A 11 -20.90 12.83 10.14
CA GLY A 11 -22.32 13.10 9.84
C GLY A 11 -23.12 11.82 9.50
N PRO A 12 -24.46 11.89 9.51
CA PRO A 12 -25.32 10.74 9.21
C PRO A 12 -25.07 10.22 7.79
N ARG A 13 -25.08 8.89 7.63
CA ARG A 13 -24.97 8.20 6.35
C ARG A 13 -26.04 8.71 5.38
N ASN A 14 -25.67 9.65 4.51
CA ASN A 14 -26.50 10.04 3.38
C ASN A 14 -25.92 9.40 2.10
N SER A 15 -26.82 9.04 1.18
CA SER A 15 -26.52 8.36 -0.09
C SER A 15 -25.73 9.20 -1.09
N ARG A 16 -25.21 10.38 -0.69
CA ARG A 16 -24.39 11.29 -1.50
C ARG A 16 -23.07 11.66 -0.84
N SER A 17 -22.66 10.98 0.22
CA SER A 17 -21.34 11.19 0.81
C SER A 17 -20.25 10.71 -0.15
N ARG A 18 -19.52 11.66 -0.73
CA ARG A 18 -18.37 11.40 -1.62
C ARG A 18 -17.14 10.88 -0.87
N TYR A 19 -17.22 10.76 0.46
CA TYR A 19 -16.19 10.19 1.31
C TYR A 19 -16.79 9.03 2.11
N PRO A 20 -16.32 7.79 1.90
CA PRO A 20 -16.74 6.70 2.75
C PRO A 20 -16.07 6.88 4.11
N CYS A 21 -16.89 6.96 5.17
CA CYS A 21 -16.47 6.78 6.55
C CYS A 21 -15.62 5.51 6.62
N CYS A 22 -14.30 5.69 6.69
CA CYS A 22 -13.25 4.74 6.33
C CYS A 22 -13.63 3.28 6.65
N PRO A 23 -14.15 2.49 5.70
CA PRO A 23 -14.13 1.06 5.86
C PRO A 23 -12.68 0.66 5.68
N ARG A 24 -12.15 -0.13 6.61
CA ARG A 24 -10.82 -0.77 6.51
C ARG A 24 -10.52 -1.08 5.05
N LYS A 25 -9.59 -0.31 4.46
CA LYS A 25 -9.31 -0.37 3.03
C LYS A 25 -9.09 -1.83 2.65
N PHE A 26 -9.95 -2.29 1.77
CA PHE A 26 -9.98 -3.58 1.09
C PHE A 26 -8.54 -4.03 0.78
N VAL A 27 -7.98 -4.94 1.59
CA VAL A 27 -6.73 -5.61 1.24
C VAL A 27 -7.13 -6.65 0.21
N ARG A 28 -6.96 -6.33 -1.08
CA ARG A 28 -7.04 -7.35 -2.13
C ARG A 28 -5.84 -8.29 -1.93
N GLU A 29 -6.15 -9.55 -1.64
CA GLU A 29 -5.19 -10.61 -1.30
C GLU A 29 -4.78 -11.42 -2.54
N GLU A 30 -4.61 -10.78 -3.69
CA GLU A 30 -4.33 -11.47 -4.96
C GLU A 30 -3.26 -10.67 -5.73
N ALA A 31 -2.07 -11.26 -5.96
CA ALA A 31 -0.95 -10.77 -6.80
C ALA A 31 -0.62 -9.25 -6.83
N GLY A 32 -0.90 -8.52 -5.75
CA GLY A 32 -0.73 -7.07 -5.68
C GLY A 32 0.63 -6.59 -5.11
N SER A 33 0.82 -5.27 -5.13
CA SER A 33 1.99 -4.55 -4.60
C SER A 33 2.09 -4.62 -3.08
N TYR A 34 0.97 -4.83 -2.36
CA TYR A 34 0.96 -5.02 -0.91
C TYR A 34 1.64 -6.33 -0.48
N PRO A 35 1.26 -7.50 -1.04
CA PRO A 35 1.98 -8.73 -0.78
C PRO A 35 3.48 -8.67 -1.11
N LEU A 36 3.85 -7.97 -2.20
CA LEU A 36 5.26 -7.71 -2.53
C LEU A 36 5.97 -6.89 -1.44
N LYS A 37 5.35 -5.80 -0.96
CA LYS A 37 5.87 -4.98 0.15
C LYS A 37 6.12 -5.82 1.40
N VAL A 38 5.16 -6.67 1.78
CA VAL A 38 5.30 -7.51 2.97
C VAL A 38 6.51 -8.44 2.82
N ARG A 39 6.68 -9.09 1.67
CA ARG A 39 7.84 -9.96 1.43
C ARG A 39 9.16 -9.19 1.42
N ALA A 40 9.21 -8.03 0.77
CA ALA A 40 10.39 -7.18 0.73
C ALA A 40 10.81 -6.68 2.12
N SER A 41 9.86 -6.43 3.03
CA SER A 41 10.17 -6.00 4.40
C SER A 41 10.91 -7.06 5.23
N ILE A 42 10.74 -8.35 4.93
CA ILE A 42 11.51 -9.45 5.54
C ILE A 42 12.99 -9.33 5.17
N ASP A 43 13.29 -8.86 3.97
CA ASP A 43 14.66 -8.62 3.49
C ASP A 43 15.19 -7.22 3.89
N GLY A 44 14.48 -6.48 4.76
CA GLY A 44 14.86 -5.12 5.19
C GLY A 44 14.62 -4.04 4.15
N ILE A 45 13.83 -4.33 3.10
CA ILE A 45 13.58 -3.42 1.98
C ILE A 45 12.23 -2.71 2.18
N SER A 46 12.25 -1.38 2.23
CA SER A 46 11.04 -0.56 2.32
C SER A 46 10.50 -0.21 0.93
N LEU A 47 9.22 -0.51 0.69
CA LEU A 47 8.52 -0.21 -0.56
C LEU A 47 7.23 0.57 -0.29
N ALA A 48 6.87 1.44 -1.23
CA ALA A 48 5.62 2.20 -1.22
C ALA A 48 4.66 1.65 -2.29
N PRO A 49 3.60 0.91 -1.89
CA PRO A 49 2.59 0.36 -2.81
C PRO A 49 1.77 1.46 -3.50
N GLY A 50 1.40 1.23 -4.76
CA GLY A 50 0.55 2.10 -5.57
C GLY A 50 -0.78 2.49 -4.92
N PRO A 51 -1.51 1.56 -4.27
CA PRO A 51 -2.79 1.89 -3.63
C PRO A 51 -2.67 2.90 -2.48
N MET A 52 -1.47 3.14 -1.93
CA MET A 52 -1.25 4.19 -0.93
C MET A 52 -1.46 5.59 -1.50
N PHE A 53 -1.28 5.75 -2.82
CA PHE A 53 -1.31 7.04 -3.52
C PHE A 53 -2.65 7.35 -4.19
N THR A 54 -3.68 6.53 -3.97
CA THR A 54 -5.01 6.72 -4.54
C THR A 54 -6.10 6.59 -3.49
N ALA A 55 -7.07 7.50 -3.56
CA ALA A 55 -8.26 7.46 -2.72
C ALA A 55 -9.22 6.34 -3.14
N ALA A 56 -9.24 5.98 -4.43
CA ALA A 56 -10.21 5.07 -5.03
C ALA A 56 -9.73 3.61 -5.21
N GLY A 57 -8.50 3.27 -4.80
CA GLY A 57 -8.03 1.87 -4.80
C GLY A 57 -7.51 1.33 -6.14
N GLY A 58 -6.88 2.18 -6.96
CA GLY A 58 -6.16 1.78 -8.17
C GLY A 58 -4.67 1.44 -7.96
N PHE A 59 -3.99 1.17 -9.07
CA PHE A 59 -2.53 0.93 -9.11
C PHE A 59 -2.04 -0.25 -8.26
N ASP A 60 -2.84 -1.31 -8.14
CA ASP A 60 -2.52 -2.43 -7.26
C ASP A 60 -1.21 -3.14 -7.65
N HIS A 61 -0.83 -3.17 -8.92
CA HIS A 61 0.42 -3.79 -9.39
C HIS A 61 1.60 -2.81 -9.54
N PHE A 62 1.48 -1.58 -9.03
CA PHE A 62 2.53 -0.57 -9.15
C PHE A 62 3.19 -0.29 -7.80
N ILE A 63 4.46 0.08 -7.84
CA ILE A 63 5.23 0.54 -6.68
C ILE A 63 5.91 1.87 -7.01
N ARG A 64 6.11 2.71 -6.00
CA ARG A 64 6.93 3.93 -6.13
C ARG A 64 8.34 3.66 -5.63
N LEU A 65 9.32 3.89 -6.49
CA LEU A 65 10.74 3.88 -6.12
C LEU A 65 11.22 5.29 -5.82
N ASN A 66 12.04 5.44 -4.77
CA ASN A 66 12.73 6.69 -4.46
C ASN A 66 14.14 6.66 -5.03
N PHE A 67 14.48 7.61 -5.90
CA PHE A 67 15.81 7.76 -6.51
C PHE A 67 16.60 8.96 -5.94
N GLY A 68 16.12 9.58 -4.87
CA GLY A 68 16.83 10.66 -4.18
C GLY A 68 18.08 10.20 -3.41
N HIS A 69 18.28 8.89 -3.24
CA HIS A 69 19.47 8.31 -2.61
C HIS A 69 20.47 7.83 -3.67
N PRO A 70 21.78 7.94 -3.42
CA PRO A 70 22.80 7.39 -4.31
C PRO A 70 22.59 5.90 -4.59
N LEU A 71 22.83 5.48 -5.84
CA LEU A 71 22.75 4.09 -6.28
C LEU A 71 23.96 3.29 -5.76
N SER A 72 23.98 3.05 -4.45
CA SER A 72 25.01 2.24 -3.79
C SER A 72 24.90 0.76 -4.18
N PRO A 73 25.95 -0.05 -3.93
CA PRO A 73 25.89 -1.50 -4.15
C PRO A 73 24.70 -2.16 -3.41
N VAL A 74 24.38 -1.69 -2.21
CA VAL A 74 23.24 -2.17 -1.41
C VAL A 74 21.91 -1.84 -2.09
N VAL A 75 21.75 -0.62 -2.61
CA VAL A 75 20.52 -0.26 -3.34
C VAL A 75 20.39 -1.10 -4.61
N ARG A 76 21.49 -1.35 -5.34
CA ARG A 76 21.49 -2.24 -6.50
C ARG A 76 21.11 -3.67 -6.16
N SER A 77 21.61 -4.23 -5.05
CA SER A 77 21.23 -5.58 -4.62
C SER A 77 19.76 -5.65 -4.20
N SER A 78 19.26 -4.64 -3.49
CA SER A 78 17.85 -4.55 -3.11
C SER A 78 16.94 -4.47 -4.34
N LEU A 79 17.30 -3.66 -5.35
CA LEU A 79 16.56 -3.59 -6.62
C LEU A 79 16.50 -4.95 -7.34
N LYS A 80 17.63 -5.67 -7.40
CA LYS A 80 17.66 -7.04 -7.96
C LYS A 80 16.74 -7.99 -7.18
N ARG A 81 16.77 -7.92 -5.85
CA ARG A 81 15.93 -8.76 -4.98
C ARG A 81 14.44 -8.49 -5.20
N ILE A 82 14.03 -7.22 -5.23
CA ILE A 82 12.64 -6.83 -5.51
C ILE A 82 12.21 -7.37 -6.88
N GLY A 83 13.07 -7.25 -7.91
CA GLY A 83 12.78 -7.77 -9.25
C GLY A 83 12.60 -9.29 -9.29
N ALA A 84 13.34 -10.05 -8.47
CA ALA A 84 13.14 -11.49 -8.33
C ALA A 84 11.79 -11.81 -7.66
N LEU A 85 11.49 -11.15 -6.53
CA LEU A 85 10.22 -11.30 -5.81
C LEU A 85 9.00 -10.94 -6.67
N ALA A 86 9.13 -9.93 -7.53
CA ALA A 86 8.07 -9.55 -8.46
C ALA A 86 7.80 -10.66 -9.50
N ARG A 87 8.83 -11.30 -10.05
CA ARG A 87 8.67 -12.41 -11.00
C ARG A 87 8.04 -13.64 -10.38
N GLU A 88 8.36 -13.95 -9.12
CA GLU A 88 7.77 -15.06 -8.37
C GLU A 88 6.26 -14.88 -8.14
N ARG A 89 5.75 -13.64 -8.15
CA ARG A 89 4.36 -13.28 -7.82
C ARG A 89 3.48 -12.97 -9.04
N VAL A 90 4.08 -12.82 -10.22
CA VAL A 90 3.39 -12.43 -11.48
C VAL A 90 3.00 -13.66 -12.33
N VAL A 91 3.11 -14.87 -11.77
CA VAL A 91 2.71 -16.13 -12.42
C VAL A 91 1.33 -16.57 -11.95
#